data_AF-A0A0M4QL13-F1
#
_entry.id   AF-A0A0M4QL13-F1
#
_cell.length_a   1.000
_cell.length_b   1.000
_cell.length_c   1.000
_cell.angle_alpha   90.00
_cell.angle_beta   90.00
_cell.angle_gamma   90.00
#
_symmetry.space_group_name_H-M   'P 1'
#
loop_
_entity.id
_entity.type
_entity.pdbx_description
1 polymer ?
#
loop_
_entity_poly.entity_id
_entity_poly.type
_entity_poly.pdbx_seq_one_letter_code
_entity_poly.pdbx_strand_id
1 'polypeptide(L)'
;MLAAGTYAATPRRDSSGRYWHDTDAWWISPTVLLTVRARENLTPTGTVTSTGTPQLRRAGTGRVLVSAHPLTGPGPTTQRWARPPHTASADVGGADVRLTDHAVDVLPRAVREDLGLPTGQCAIRHYPAHGGRRDQVHAYRQVSAGELVALTAVREAGAYPDPETAIDAADWHITTHRARVGPATQTDLPW
;
A
#
# COMPACT_ATOMS: atom_id res chain seq x y z
N MET A 1 -4.27 -6.71 12.66
CA MET A 1 -4.23 -6.02 11.35
C MET A 1 -3.73 -7.02 10.33
N LEU A 2 -4.35 -7.10 9.15
CA LEU A 2 -3.90 -7.97 8.07
C LEU A 2 -3.10 -7.20 7.02
N ALA A 3 -3.68 -6.15 6.45
CA ALA A 3 -3.06 -5.37 5.37
C ALA A 3 -3.50 -3.91 5.50
N ALA A 4 -2.63 -2.96 5.19
CA ALA A 4 -2.96 -1.55 5.19
C ALA A 4 -2.09 -0.81 4.19
N GLY A 5 -2.61 0.29 3.65
CA GLY A 5 -1.89 1.13 2.71
C GLY A 5 -2.44 2.54 2.67
N THR A 6 -1.61 3.46 2.18
CA THR A 6 -1.97 4.86 1.96
C THR A 6 -1.39 5.29 0.63
N TYR A 7 -2.07 6.18 -0.06
CA TYR A 7 -1.60 6.78 -1.29
C TYR A 7 -0.95 8.13 -1.02
N ALA A 8 0.08 8.45 -1.80
CA ALA A 8 0.63 9.79 -1.80
C ALA A 8 -0.43 10.80 -2.22
N ALA A 9 -0.59 11.86 -1.44
CA ALA A 9 -1.61 12.84 -1.71
C ALA A 9 -1.24 13.66 -2.95
N THR A 10 -2.21 13.84 -3.85
CA THR A 10 -2.01 14.64 -5.07
C THR A 10 -2.74 15.97 -4.93
N PRO A 11 -2.02 17.12 -5.00
CA PRO A 11 -2.65 18.43 -5.02
C PRO A 11 -3.58 18.58 -6.23
N ARG A 12 -4.76 19.16 -5.99
CA ARG A 12 -5.78 19.46 -6.99
C ARG A 12 -6.15 20.93 -6.90
N ARG A 13 -6.71 21.45 -8.00
CA ARG A 13 -7.18 22.83 -8.11
C ARG A 13 -8.52 22.84 -8.84
N ASP A 14 -9.49 23.62 -8.35
CA ASP A 14 -10.74 23.85 -9.07
C ASP A 14 -10.67 25.10 -9.95
N SER A 15 -11.71 25.32 -10.75
CA SER A 15 -11.84 26.51 -11.62
C SER A 15 -11.89 27.82 -10.84
N SER A 16 -12.27 27.79 -9.56
CA SER A 16 -12.26 28.97 -8.67
C SER A 16 -10.89 29.26 -8.05
N GLY A 17 -9.88 28.43 -8.32
CA GLY A 17 -8.53 28.58 -7.81
C GLY A 17 -8.31 28.06 -6.39
N ARG A 18 -9.26 27.31 -5.82
CA ARG A 18 -9.08 26.64 -4.54
C ARG A 18 -8.22 25.41 -4.71
N TYR A 19 -7.29 25.20 -3.78
CA TYR A 19 -6.42 24.04 -3.76
C TYR A 19 -6.83 23.10 -2.62
N TRP A 20 -6.75 21.81 -2.88
CA TRP A 20 -6.89 20.77 -1.86
C TRP A 20 -6.03 19.58 -2.25
N HIS A 21 -5.85 18.64 -1.33
CA HIS A 21 -5.34 17.32 -1.66
C HIS A 21 -6.21 16.27 -0.97
N ASP A 22 -6.38 15.15 -1.65
CA ASP A 22 -7.06 13.97 -1.11
C ASP A 22 -5.97 12.93 -0.76
N THR A 23 -5.98 12.44 0.47
CA THR A 23 -5.19 11.30 0.92
C THR A 23 -6.14 10.13 1.11
N ASP A 24 -5.98 9.10 0.31
CA ASP A 24 -6.74 7.86 0.41
C ASP A 24 -5.91 6.81 1.17
N ALA A 25 -6.52 6.15 2.14
CA ALA A 25 -5.92 5.07 2.90
C ALA A 25 -6.93 3.93 3.10
N TRP A 26 -6.40 2.75 3.36
CA TRP A 26 -7.20 1.56 3.59
C TRP A 26 -6.54 0.66 4.63
N TRP A 27 -7.38 -0.05 5.36
CA TRP A 27 -6.97 -0.98 6.40
C TRP A 27 -7.89 -2.20 6.38
N ILE A 28 -7.31 -3.38 6.41
CA ILE A 28 -8.01 -4.65 6.37
C ILE A 28 -7.60 -5.44 7.62
N SER A 29 -8.60 -5.86 8.37
CA SER A 29 -8.50 -6.86 9.43
C SER A 29 -9.21 -8.15 8.97
N PRO A 30 -9.19 -9.24 9.76
CA PRO A 30 -10.00 -10.41 9.47
C PRO A 30 -11.51 -10.14 9.40
N THR A 31 -11.99 -9.06 10.02
CA THR A 31 -13.44 -8.80 10.18
C THR A 31 -13.90 -7.45 9.65
N VAL A 32 -12.99 -6.57 9.22
CA VAL A 32 -13.33 -5.22 8.77
C VAL A 32 -12.40 -4.77 7.64
N LEU A 33 -12.99 -4.19 6.59
CA LEU A 33 -12.32 -3.30 5.65
C LEU A 33 -12.69 -1.85 6.01
N LEU A 34 -11.68 -1.05 6.31
CA LEU A 34 -11.78 0.39 6.50
C LEU A 34 -11.18 1.08 5.29
N THR A 35 -11.91 2.03 4.72
CA THR A 35 -11.37 3.00 3.76
C THR A 35 -11.50 4.40 4.34
N VAL A 36 -10.46 5.20 4.17
CA VAL A 36 -10.35 6.54 4.71
C VAL A 36 -9.98 7.48 3.57
N ARG A 37 -10.74 8.55 3.41
CA ARG A 37 -10.40 9.66 2.53
C ARG A 37 -10.30 10.93 3.36
N ALA A 38 -9.09 11.44 3.52
CA ALA A 38 -8.84 12.73 4.13
C ALA A 38 -8.67 13.79 3.03
N ARG A 39 -9.53 14.81 3.03
CA ARG A 39 -9.41 15.99 2.19
C ARG A 39 -8.90 17.15 3.04
N GLU A 40 -7.75 17.69 2.70
CA GLU A 40 -7.24 18.90 3.35
C GLU A 40 -7.22 20.08 2.37
N ASN A 41 -7.68 21.24 2.83
CA ASN A 41 -7.58 22.47 2.05
C ASN A 41 -6.14 22.99 2.06
N LEU A 42 -5.69 23.48 0.92
CA LEU A 42 -4.36 24.04 0.71
C LEU A 42 -4.47 25.53 0.39
N THR A 43 -3.52 26.31 0.90
CA THR A 43 -3.38 27.74 0.59
C THR A 43 -2.04 27.99 -0.10
N PRO A 44 -2.00 28.79 -1.18
CA PRO A 44 -0.74 29.25 -1.75
C PRO A 44 0.05 30.07 -0.73
N THR A 45 1.36 29.91 -0.69
CA THR A 45 2.25 30.72 0.15
C THR A 45 2.65 32.04 -0.50
N GLY A 46 2.30 32.24 -1.78
CA GLY A 46 2.77 33.37 -2.60
C GLY A 46 4.14 33.11 -3.26
N THR A 47 4.84 32.05 -2.86
CA THR A 47 6.08 31.60 -3.48
C THR A 47 5.77 30.73 -4.69
N VAL A 48 6.51 30.91 -5.79
CA VAL A 48 6.39 30.09 -6.99
C VAL A 48 7.66 29.27 -7.15
N THR A 49 7.50 27.97 -7.44
CA THR A 49 8.60 27.08 -7.78
C THR A 49 9.25 27.51 -9.10
N SER A 50 10.47 27.04 -9.38
CA SER A 50 11.18 27.32 -10.63
C SER A 50 10.40 26.90 -11.90
N THR A 51 9.40 26.04 -11.76
CA THR A 51 8.51 25.56 -12.83
C THR A 51 7.22 26.36 -12.96
N GLY A 52 7.05 27.46 -12.23
CA GLY A 52 5.84 28.29 -12.28
C GLY A 52 4.68 27.78 -11.41
N THR A 53 4.89 26.70 -10.65
CA THR A 53 3.84 26.12 -9.79
C THR A 53 3.84 26.81 -8.42
N PRO A 54 2.70 27.28 -7.88
CA PRO A 54 2.66 27.89 -6.57
C PRO A 54 3.00 26.86 -5.48
N GLN A 55 3.82 27.26 -4.52
CA GLN A 55 4.08 26.48 -3.32
C GLN A 55 2.83 26.52 -2.43
N LEU A 56 2.40 25.34 -1.97
CA LEU A 56 1.17 25.16 -1.21
C LEU A 56 1.50 24.81 0.24
N ARG A 57 0.73 25.35 1.18
CA ARG A 57 0.76 24.96 2.59
C ARG A 57 -0.61 24.50 3.06
N ARG A 58 -0.64 23.67 4.11
CA ARG A 58 -1.88 23.21 4.75
C ARG A 58 -2.61 24.40 5.37
N ALA A 59 -3.91 24.50 5.11
CA ALA A 59 -4.76 25.56 5.65
C ALA A 59 -5.26 25.28 7.07
N GLY A 60 -5.00 24.08 7.61
CA GLY A 60 -5.48 23.65 8.93
C GLY A 60 -6.98 23.34 8.99
N THR A 61 -7.63 23.16 7.84
CA THR A 61 -9.04 22.74 7.76
C THR A 61 -9.22 21.64 6.72
N GLY A 62 -10.19 20.77 6.94
CA GLY A 62 -10.46 19.64 6.05
C GLY A 62 -11.57 18.73 6.57
N ARG A 63 -11.72 17.59 5.91
CA ARG A 63 -12.71 16.57 6.24
C ARG A 63 -12.14 15.17 6.07
N VAL A 64 -12.54 14.26 6.93
CA VAL A 64 -12.17 12.85 6.85
C VAL A 64 -13.44 12.02 6.69
N LEU A 65 -13.57 11.36 5.55
CA LEU A 65 -14.60 10.37 5.32
C LEU A 65 -14.05 8.99 5.64
N VAL A 66 -14.66 8.29 6.59
CA VAL A 66 -14.34 6.90 6.95
C VAL A 66 -15.49 6.01 6.53
N SER A 67 -15.21 4.95 5.76
CA SER A 67 -16.18 3.88 5.47
C SER A 67 -15.70 2.57 6.08
N ALA A 68 -16.55 1.95 6.89
CA ALA A 68 -16.30 0.66 7.53
C ALA A 68 -17.21 -0.41 6.95
N HIS A 69 -16.61 -1.47 6.40
CA HIS A 69 -17.31 -2.62 5.83
C HIS A 69 -17.02 -3.86 6.69
N PRO A 70 -18.04 -4.55 7.23
CA PRO A 70 -17.81 -5.81 7.90
C PRO A 70 -17.40 -6.88 6.89
N LEU A 71 -16.47 -7.75 7.29
CA LEU A 71 -15.97 -8.86 6.51
C LEU A 71 -16.43 -10.18 7.10
N THR A 72 -16.86 -11.10 6.24
CA THR A 72 -17.28 -12.45 6.63
C THR A 72 -16.68 -13.49 5.69
N GLY A 73 -16.57 -14.73 6.14
CA GLY A 73 -16.00 -15.82 5.33
C GLY A 73 -14.89 -16.57 6.07
N PRO A 74 -14.07 -17.35 5.35
CA PRO A 74 -12.98 -18.08 5.96
C PRO A 74 -11.92 -17.12 6.52
N GLY A 75 -11.28 -17.53 7.61
CA GLY A 75 -10.16 -16.79 8.18
C GLY A 75 -8.97 -16.71 7.21
N PRO A 76 -8.02 -15.79 7.46
CA PRO A 76 -6.83 -15.68 6.64
C PRO A 76 -5.99 -16.98 6.63
N THR A 77 -5.41 -17.31 5.49
CA THR A 77 -4.53 -18.46 5.31
C THR A 77 -3.10 -17.99 5.07
N THR A 78 -2.13 -18.60 5.76
CA THR A 78 -0.71 -18.30 5.59
C THR A 78 -0.01 -19.42 4.84
N GLN A 79 0.80 -19.06 3.85
CA GLN A 79 1.61 -19.97 3.06
C GLN A 79 3.04 -19.45 2.99
N ARG A 80 4.00 -20.37 3.06
CA ARG A 80 5.41 -20.08 2.76
C ARG A 80 5.68 -20.44 1.31
N TRP A 81 6.25 -19.50 0.58
CA TRP A 81 6.58 -19.63 -0.83
C TRP A 81 8.09 -19.63 -0.96
N ALA A 82 8.64 -20.84 -1.12
CA ALA A 82 10.03 -21.02 -1.49
C ALA A 82 10.20 -20.65 -2.96
N ARG A 83 11.19 -19.82 -3.26
CA ARG A 83 11.52 -19.51 -4.66
C ARG A 83 12.15 -20.77 -5.28
N PRO A 84 11.84 -21.12 -6.54
CA PRO A 84 12.64 -22.09 -7.28
C PRO A 84 14.11 -21.62 -7.33
N PRO A 85 15.11 -22.51 -7.21
CA PRO A 85 16.50 -22.11 -7.29
C PRO A 85 16.75 -21.42 -8.63
N HIS A 86 17.11 -20.14 -8.59
CA HIS A 86 17.40 -19.36 -9.79
C HIS A 86 18.91 -19.33 -9.99
N THR A 87 19.39 -19.92 -11.08
CA THR A 87 20.75 -19.71 -11.58
C THR A 87 20.73 -18.59 -12.63
N ALA A 88 20.99 -17.33 -12.24
CA ALA A 88 21.41 -16.27 -13.17
C ALA A 88 21.86 -14.98 -12.45
N SER A 89 22.78 -14.28 -13.12
CA SER A 89 23.59 -13.13 -12.71
C SER A 89 22.81 -11.90 -12.25
N ALA A 90 23.36 -11.24 -11.23
CA ALA A 90 22.87 -10.01 -10.65
C ALA A 90 22.87 -8.84 -11.66
N ASP A 91 21.70 -8.24 -11.88
CA ASP A 91 21.60 -6.86 -12.34
C ASP A 91 21.47 -5.96 -11.10
N VAL A 92 22.35 -4.96 -11.00
CA VAL A 92 22.43 -4.02 -9.88
C VAL A 92 21.45 -2.88 -10.14
N GLY A 93 20.27 -2.95 -9.53
CA GLY A 93 19.28 -1.87 -9.49
C GLY A 93 19.15 -1.31 -8.07
N GLY A 94 19.50 -0.03 -7.90
CA GLY A 94 19.58 0.65 -6.60
C GLY A 94 18.30 0.66 -5.75
N ALA A 95 18.50 0.70 -4.43
CA ALA A 95 17.45 0.82 -3.44
C ALA A 95 16.72 2.16 -3.58
N ASP A 96 15.44 2.10 -3.92
CA ASP A 96 14.53 3.25 -3.91
C ASP A 96 13.31 2.87 -3.06
N VAL A 97 13.02 3.63 -2.01
CA VAL A 97 11.72 3.55 -1.33
C VAL A 97 10.73 4.28 -2.22
N ARG A 98 10.13 3.55 -3.14
CA ARG A 98 8.98 4.02 -3.88
C ARG A 98 7.74 3.32 -3.35
N LEU A 99 6.77 4.10 -2.89
CA LEU A 99 5.37 3.73 -3.06
C LEU A 99 5.16 3.57 -4.57
N THR A 100 5.42 2.38 -5.11
CA THR A 100 5.20 2.08 -6.52
C THR A 100 3.81 1.48 -6.67
N ASP A 101 3.13 1.87 -7.74
CA ASP A 101 2.00 1.11 -8.30
C ASP A 101 2.45 -0.27 -8.87
N HIS A 102 3.72 -0.64 -8.66
CA HIS A 102 4.37 -1.89 -9.03
C HIS A 102 4.75 -2.74 -7.80
N ALA A 103 4.22 -2.41 -6.62
CA ALA A 103 4.49 -3.12 -5.37
C ALA A 103 4.20 -4.63 -5.45
N VAL A 104 3.19 -5.03 -6.22
CA VAL A 104 2.85 -6.43 -6.45
C VAL A 104 3.87 -7.13 -7.36
N ASP A 105 4.68 -6.43 -8.16
CA ASP A 105 5.58 -7.04 -9.15
C ASP A 105 6.74 -7.83 -8.55
N VAL A 106 7.10 -7.55 -7.29
CA VAL A 106 8.13 -8.32 -6.56
C VAL A 106 7.59 -9.63 -5.98
N LEU A 107 6.27 -9.84 -5.98
CA LEU A 107 5.64 -11.07 -5.49
C LEU A 107 5.83 -12.24 -6.47
N PRO A 108 5.79 -13.50 -5.97
CA PRO A 108 5.78 -14.68 -6.84
C PRO A 108 4.67 -14.59 -7.89
N ARG A 109 4.97 -14.99 -9.14
CA ARG A 109 4.03 -14.89 -10.27
C ARG A 109 2.67 -15.51 -9.99
N ALA A 110 2.62 -16.70 -9.38
CA ALA A 110 1.37 -17.37 -9.04
C ALA A 110 0.50 -16.54 -8.06
N VAL A 111 1.13 -15.80 -7.14
CA VAL A 111 0.43 -14.92 -6.19
C VAL A 111 -0.13 -13.70 -6.91
N ARG A 112 0.62 -13.15 -7.88
CA ARG A 112 0.14 -12.05 -8.74
C ARG A 112 -1.03 -12.48 -9.62
N GLU A 113 -0.96 -13.67 -10.20
CA GLU A 113 -2.04 -14.24 -11.01
C GLU A 113 -3.30 -14.51 -10.18
N ASP A 114 -3.16 -15.01 -8.96
CA ASP A 114 -4.29 -15.24 -8.04
C ASP A 114 -4.94 -13.93 -7.57
N LEU A 115 -4.13 -12.91 -7.25
CA LEU A 115 -4.63 -11.59 -6.88
C LEU A 115 -5.29 -10.88 -8.07
N GLY A 116 -4.68 -10.92 -9.26
CA GLY A 116 -5.03 -10.08 -10.41
C GLY A 116 -4.70 -8.60 -10.17
N LEU A 117 -5.39 -7.71 -10.90
CA LEU A 117 -5.16 -6.26 -10.79
C LEU A 117 -5.66 -5.74 -9.43
N PRO A 118 -4.78 -5.20 -8.55
CA PRO A 118 -5.18 -4.74 -7.22
C PRO A 118 -6.05 -3.47 -7.29
N THR A 119 -7.03 -3.39 -6.39
CA THR A 119 -7.76 -2.16 -6.08
C THR A 119 -6.91 -1.22 -5.22
N GLY A 120 -6.05 -1.80 -4.37
CA GLY A 120 -4.99 -1.04 -3.75
C GLY A 120 -3.83 -1.88 -3.28
N GLN A 121 -2.67 -1.24 -3.23
CA GLN A 121 -1.41 -1.89 -2.90
C GLN A 121 -0.43 -0.89 -2.27
N CYS A 122 0.51 -1.41 -1.49
CA CYS A 122 1.68 -0.69 -1.05
C CYS A 122 2.83 -1.68 -0.81
N ALA A 123 4.06 -1.22 -1.00
CA ALA A 123 5.26 -1.93 -0.62
C ALA A 123 6.15 -1.03 0.24
N ILE A 124 6.81 -1.64 1.22
CA ILE A 124 7.72 -0.97 2.13
C ILE A 124 8.95 -1.86 2.28
N ARG A 125 10.13 -1.27 2.03
CA ARG A 125 11.41 -1.89 2.39
C ARG A 125 11.87 -1.30 3.72
N HIS A 126 12.06 -2.18 4.69
CA HIS A 126 12.57 -1.86 6.02
C HIS A 126 14.03 -2.30 6.15
N TYR A 127 14.77 -1.57 6.98
CA TYR A 127 16.16 -1.86 7.34
C TYR A 127 16.22 -2.22 8.83
N PRO A 128 16.20 -3.52 9.18
CA PRO A 128 16.20 -3.94 10.58
C PRO A 128 17.47 -3.50 11.31
N ALA A 129 17.36 -3.28 12.63
CA ALA A 129 18.48 -2.84 13.46
C ALA A 129 19.63 -3.86 13.54
N HIS A 130 19.33 -5.16 13.37
CA HIS A 130 20.32 -6.23 13.28
C HIS A 130 21.02 -6.31 11.92
N GLY A 131 20.76 -5.36 11.03
CA GLY A 131 21.26 -5.35 9.65
C GLY A 131 20.43 -6.23 8.72
N GLY A 132 20.60 -6.05 7.42
CA GLY A 132 19.85 -6.77 6.39
C GLY A 132 18.66 -5.96 5.87
N ARG A 133 17.66 -6.67 5.31
CA ARG A 133 16.51 -6.07 4.62
C ARG A 133 15.26 -6.85 4.91
N ARG A 134 14.13 -6.14 4.94
CA ARG A 134 12.80 -6.75 5.00
C ARG A 134 11.88 -6.06 4.00
N ASP A 135 11.35 -6.82 3.06
CA ASP A 135 10.33 -6.33 2.13
C ASP A 135 8.95 -6.73 2.67
N GLN A 136 8.04 -5.77 2.68
CA GLN A 136 6.66 -5.95 3.07
C GLN A 136 5.76 -5.42 1.97
N VAL A 137 4.84 -6.26 1.49
CA VAL A 137 3.88 -5.90 0.45
C VAL A 137 2.48 -6.16 0.98
N HIS A 138 1.61 -5.17 0.86
CA HIS A 138 0.19 -5.30 1.12
C HIS A 138 -0.57 -5.02 -0.16
N ALA A 139 -1.56 -5.84 -0.47
CA ALA A 139 -2.44 -5.58 -1.59
C ALA A 139 -3.83 -6.12 -1.32
N TYR A 140 -4.82 -5.52 -1.95
CA TYR A 140 -6.16 -6.07 -2.02
C TYR A 140 -6.78 -5.79 -3.37
N ARG A 141 -7.71 -6.67 -3.75
CA ARG A 141 -8.58 -6.52 -4.89
C ARG A 141 -10.01 -6.73 -4.42
N GLN A 142 -10.86 -5.77 -4.73
CA GLN A 142 -12.29 -5.97 -4.69
C GLN A 142 -12.70 -6.72 -5.97
N VAL A 143 -12.97 -8.02 -5.84
CA VAL A 143 -13.33 -8.90 -6.96
C VAL A 143 -14.72 -8.55 -7.49
N SER A 144 -15.62 -8.19 -6.58
CA SER A 144 -16.96 -7.68 -6.87
C SER A 144 -17.41 -6.76 -5.73
N ALA A 145 -18.58 -6.13 -5.85
CA ALA A 145 -19.14 -5.29 -4.79
C ALA A 145 -19.23 -6.02 -3.42
N GLY A 146 -19.40 -7.34 -3.43
CA GLY A 146 -19.55 -8.16 -2.23
C GLY A 146 -18.36 -9.09 -1.93
N GLU A 147 -17.25 -9.01 -2.65
CA GLU A 147 -16.11 -9.93 -2.47
C GLU A 147 -14.76 -9.21 -2.57
N LEU A 148 -13.85 -9.58 -1.66
CA LEU A 148 -12.48 -9.10 -1.67
C LEU A 148 -11.48 -10.25 -1.55
N VAL A 149 -10.30 -10.03 -2.11
CA VAL A 149 -9.08 -10.80 -1.86
C VAL A 149 -8.03 -9.83 -1.36
N ALA A 150 -7.48 -10.07 -0.18
CA ALA A 150 -6.40 -9.28 0.40
C ALA A 150 -5.21 -10.17 0.70
N LEU A 151 -4.02 -9.57 0.67
CA LEU A 151 -2.80 -10.23 1.09
C LEU A 151 -1.86 -9.30 1.86
N THR A 152 -1.05 -9.93 2.70
CA THR A 152 0.18 -9.38 3.23
C THR A 152 1.29 -10.38 2.95
N ALA A 153 2.40 -9.89 2.42
CA ALA A 153 3.56 -10.69 2.08
C ALA A 153 4.80 -10.06 2.73
N VAL A 154 5.61 -10.89 3.37
CA VAL A 154 6.88 -10.47 3.99
C VAL A 154 7.99 -11.42 3.59
N ARG A 155 9.15 -10.87 3.25
CA ARG A 155 10.43 -11.59 3.20
C ARG A 155 11.48 -10.80 3.95
N GLU A 156 12.43 -11.50 4.55
CA GLU A 156 13.51 -10.89 5.32
C GLU A 156 14.80 -11.66 5.09
N ALA A 157 15.92 -10.94 5.04
CA ALA A 157 17.26 -11.50 4.86
C ALA A 157 18.29 -10.75 5.70
N GLY A 158 19.35 -11.48 6.07
CA GLY A 158 20.46 -10.96 6.87
C GLY A 158 21.41 -10.04 6.10
N ALA A 159 22.37 -9.48 6.83
CA ALA A 159 23.26 -8.42 6.37
C ALA A 159 24.48 -8.86 5.53
N TYR A 160 24.89 -10.13 5.60
CA TYR A 160 26.20 -10.58 5.10
C TYR A 160 26.08 -11.79 4.16
N PRO A 161 26.89 -11.90 3.08
CA PRO A 161 27.88 -10.92 2.61
C PRO A 161 27.28 -9.75 1.80
N ASP A 162 26.09 -9.94 1.23
CA ASP A 162 25.36 -8.91 0.47
C ASP A 162 23.86 -9.01 0.79
N PRO A 163 23.26 -7.97 1.40
CA PRO A 163 21.84 -8.00 1.74
C PRO A 163 20.91 -7.91 0.51
N GLU A 164 21.33 -7.39 -0.65
CA GLU A 164 20.50 -7.38 -1.87
C GLU A 164 20.32 -8.81 -2.39
N THR A 165 21.43 -9.49 -2.65
CA THR A 165 21.39 -10.89 -3.10
C THR A 165 20.66 -11.78 -2.07
N ALA A 166 20.87 -11.53 -0.78
CA ALA A 166 20.21 -12.29 0.27
C ALA A 166 18.69 -12.06 0.32
N ILE A 167 18.20 -10.81 0.17
CA ILE A 167 16.75 -10.54 0.17
C ILE A 167 16.08 -11.09 -1.09
N ASP A 168 16.81 -11.12 -2.21
CA ASP A 168 16.30 -11.72 -3.44
C ASP A 168 16.24 -13.25 -3.39
N ALA A 169 17.07 -13.89 -2.57
CA ALA A 169 17.01 -15.32 -2.29
C ALA A 169 16.01 -15.70 -1.18
N ALA A 170 15.49 -14.73 -0.41
CA ALA A 170 14.63 -15.01 0.74
C ALA A 170 13.23 -15.52 0.35
N ASP A 171 12.73 -16.47 1.14
CA ASP A 171 11.37 -16.98 1.00
C ASP A 171 10.33 -15.94 1.38
N TRP A 172 9.20 -15.98 0.66
CA TRP A 172 8.04 -15.17 1.01
C TRP A 172 7.14 -15.89 2.02
N HIS A 173 6.73 -15.17 3.05
CA HIS A 173 5.63 -15.55 3.92
C HIS A 173 4.41 -14.72 3.54
N ILE A 174 3.38 -15.38 3.02
CA ILE A 174 2.21 -14.71 2.43
C ILE A 174 0.97 -15.14 3.18
N THR A 175 0.29 -14.18 3.79
CA THR A 175 -1.06 -14.37 4.36
C THR A 175 -2.07 -13.81 3.39
N THR A 176 -3.01 -14.64 2.93
CA THR A 176 -4.12 -14.25 2.07
C THR A 176 -5.43 -14.29 2.84
N HIS A 177 -6.39 -13.45 2.47
CA HIS A 177 -7.72 -13.42 3.06
C HIS A 177 -8.74 -13.17 1.97
N ARG A 178 -9.65 -14.13 1.80
CA ARG A 178 -10.80 -14.01 0.90
C ARG A 178 -12.04 -13.85 1.74
N ALA A 179 -12.71 -12.71 1.59
CA ALA A 179 -13.86 -12.37 2.42
C ALA A 179 -14.98 -11.74 1.60
N ARG A 180 -16.21 -11.93 2.10
CA ARG A 180 -17.37 -11.19 1.64
C ARG A 180 -17.44 -9.83 2.31
N VAL A 181 -17.72 -8.81 1.52
CA VAL A 181 -17.82 -7.41 1.96
C VAL A 181 -19.29 -7.11 2.25
N GLY A 182 -19.59 -6.73 3.49
CA GLY A 182 -20.91 -6.26 3.88
C GLY A 182 -21.13 -4.77 3.61
N PRO A 183 -22.34 -4.26 3.90
CA PRO A 183 -22.68 -2.86 3.67
C PRO A 183 -21.79 -1.91 4.48
N ALA A 184 -21.48 -0.76 3.89
CA ALA A 184 -20.66 0.25 4.53
C ALA A 184 -21.42 1.02 5.61
N THR A 185 -20.76 1.31 6.73
CA THR A 185 -21.13 2.42 7.62
C THR A 185 -20.20 3.58 7.35
N GLN A 186 -20.76 4.77 7.10
CA GLN A 186 -19.98 5.97 6.77
C GLN A 186 -20.02 7.01 7.89
N THR A 187 -18.87 7.62 8.15
CA THR A 187 -18.72 8.70 9.11
C THR A 187 -17.93 9.85 8.47
N ASP A 188 -18.50 11.06 8.49
CA ASP A 188 -17.81 12.30 8.09
C ASP A 188 -17.33 13.02 9.35
N LEU A 189 -16.02 13.24 9.45
CA LEU A 189 -15.36 13.86 10.59
C LEU A 189 -14.72 15.19 10.16
N PRO A 190 -15.03 16.31 10.84
CA PRO A 190 -14.26 17.53 10.65
C PRO A 190 -12.85 17.33 11.23
N TRP A 191 -11.86 17.96 10.60
CA TRP A 191 -10.48 17.99 11.07
C TRP A 191 -9.93 19.42 11.05
#